data_AF-A0A401P4S4-F1
#
_entry.id   AF-A0A401P4S4-F1
#
_cell.length_a   1.000
_cell.length_b   1.000
_cell.length_c   1.000
_cell.angle_alpha   90.00
_cell.angle_beta   90.00
_cell.angle_gamma   90.00
#
_symmetry.space_group_name_H-M   'P 1'
#
loop_
_entity.id
_entity.type
_entity.pdbx_description
1 polymer ?
#
loop_
_entity_poly.entity_id
_entity_poly.type
_entity_poly.pdbx_seq_one_letter_code
_entity_poly.pdbx_strand_id
1 'polypeptide(L)'
;QSVMNSLSRGKKAFGDLIPWTVSEQDPDFGSLSGGRIVRIAVHPDYQGAISLLEEMLSPRKDLPPLLLKLNERPTEKLDYLGVSYGLTSQLLKFWKRAGYAPVYLRQTPNELTGEHSCIMLKALNEEEEDVESPRENWLLAFWKDFRRRFLSLLSYQFNSFPPSVALNILQNKNMKQELKPRLNRSELETKFTPYDLKRLEMYSRNMVDYHLIMDMLPSISQLYFLNQLGDISLSVAQSALLLGVGLQHKSVDQLEKEIDLPSSQLMGLFNRLIRKVVQLFNNILEKAVEEQMITAKEIVMEPTIKSLSEDLEEAAKEFQAKHKEEVEKLKGMDLTQYMIRGNAEEWNDVLKTAGQNATIISIQGAKRKQDSVEKGSIQLQKKRMKKNKEKKQKWTK
;
A
#
# COMPACT_ATOMS: atom_id res chain seq x y z
N GLN A 1 1.04 45.85 -0.80
CA GLN A 1 2.02 46.42 -1.78
C GLN A 1 3.39 46.78 -1.18
N SER A 2 3.52 47.13 0.11
CA SER A 2 4.83 47.49 0.70
C SER A 2 5.82 46.31 0.82
N VAL A 3 5.36 45.12 1.22
CA VAL A 3 6.21 43.93 1.44
C VAL A 3 6.82 43.41 0.13
N MET A 4 6.03 43.25 -0.93
CA MET A 4 6.51 42.78 -2.24
C MET A 4 7.56 43.71 -2.88
N ASN A 5 7.34 45.03 -2.76
CA ASN A 5 8.30 46.03 -3.22
C ASN A 5 9.58 46.09 -2.35
N SER A 6 9.49 45.66 -1.09
CA SER A 6 10.65 45.58 -0.19
C SER A 6 11.42 44.26 -0.39
N LEU A 7 10.71 43.17 -0.73
CA LEU A 7 11.27 41.86 -1.08
C LEU A 7 12.14 41.96 -2.33
N SER A 8 11.64 42.61 -3.39
CA SER A 8 12.42 42.87 -4.61
C SER A 8 13.65 43.75 -4.40
N ARG A 9 13.66 44.54 -3.32
CA ARG A 9 14.77 45.42 -2.91
C ARG A 9 15.67 44.81 -1.82
N GLY A 10 15.37 43.59 -1.36
CA GLY A 10 16.13 42.90 -0.30
C GLY A 10 16.11 43.57 1.07
N LYS A 11 15.19 44.52 1.32
CA LYS A 11 15.11 45.25 2.60
C LYS A 11 14.05 44.63 3.50
N LYS A 12 14.45 44.08 4.65
CA LYS A 12 13.53 43.57 5.68
C LYS A 12 13.09 44.72 6.59
N ALA A 13 11.83 45.14 6.49
CA ALA A 13 11.25 46.13 7.39
C ALA A 13 11.09 45.53 8.81
N PHE A 14 11.34 46.35 9.83
CA PHE A 14 11.26 45.91 11.23
C PHE A 14 9.80 45.66 11.62
N GLY A 15 9.49 44.44 12.08
CA GLY A 15 8.13 44.03 12.49
C GLY A 15 7.49 42.97 11.58
N ASP A 16 7.86 42.93 10.30
CA ASP A 16 7.21 42.13 9.24
C ASP A 16 7.75 40.70 9.10
N LEU A 17 8.07 40.05 10.22
CA LEU A 17 8.67 38.72 10.23
C LEU A 17 7.82 37.67 9.50
N ILE A 18 6.51 37.64 9.75
CA ILE A 18 5.62 36.61 9.21
C ILE A 18 5.37 36.81 7.71
N PRO A 19 4.92 38.00 7.24
CA PRO A 19 4.81 38.26 5.80
C PRO A 19 6.11 37.96 5.07
N TRP A 20 7.25 38.36 5.63
CA TRP A 20 8.54 38.13 4.98
C TRP A 20 8.89 36.63 4.87
N THR A 21 8.88 35.90 5.99
CA THR A 21 9.30 34.49 6.01
C THR A 21 8.36 33.58 5.23
N VAL A 22 7.06 33.86 5.23
CA VAL A 22 6.09 33.07 4.46
C VAL A 22 6.14 33.48 2.98
N SER A 23 6.31 34.76 2.65
CA SER A 23 6.41 35.21 1.25
C SER A 23 7.71 34.78 0.56
N GLU A 24 8.77 34.49 1.31
CA GLU A 24 9.97 33.81 0.78
C GLU A 24 9.65 32.41 0.23
N GLN A 25 8.57 31.77 0.72
CA GLN A 25 8.13 30.44 0.29
C GLN A 25 7.01 30.53 -0.76
N ASP A 26 6.11 31.49 -0.59
CA ASP A 26 4.97 31.71 -1.47
C ASP A 26 4.70 33.22 -1.65
N PRO A 27 5.06 33.81 -2.80
CA PRO A 27 4.91 35.23 -3.06
C PRO A 27 3.47 35.75 -2.91
N ASP A 28 2.45 34.91 -3.11
CA ASP A 28 1.04 35.32 -3.09
C ASP A 28 0.58 35.67 -1.66
N PHE A 29 1.24 35.10 -0.64
CA PHE A 29 0.97 35.41 0.77
C PHE A 29 1.17 36.89 1.10
N GLY A 30 2.06 37.58 0.40
CA GLY A 30 2.35 39.01 0.61
C GLY A 30 1.20 39.96 0.23
N SER A 31 0.14 39.43 -0.39
CA SER A 31 -1.09 40.16 -0.69
C SER A 31 -2.08 40.20 0.48
N LEU A 32 -1.97 39.26 1.42
CA LEU A 32 -2.90 39.11 2.56
C LEU A 32 -2.63 40.14 3.65
N SER A 33 -3.71 40.59 4.30
CA SER A 33 -3.67 41.42 5.50
C SER A 33 -3.68 40.53 6.74
N GLY A 34 -2.82 40.78 7.72
CA GLY A 34 -2.81 39.96 8.92
C GLY A 34 -2.26 40.64 10.16
N GLY A 35 -2.71 40.15 11.31
CA GLY A 35 -2.25 40.59 12.62
C GLY A 35 -1.16 39.65 13.16
N ARG A 36 -0.10 40.20 13.75
CA ARG A 36 0.91 39.41 14.46
C ARG A 36 0.77 39.59 15.96
N ILE A 37 0.54 38.49 16.68
CA ILE A 37 0.64 38.48 18.13
C ILE A 37 2.12 38.41 18.49
N VAL A 38 2.66 39.53 18.99
CA VAL A 38 4.09 39.65 19.32
C VAL A 38 4.39 38.99 20.67
N ARG A 39 3.51 39.17 21.66
CA ARG A 39 3.63 38.59 23.01
C ARG A 39 2.25 38.30 23.58
N ILE A 40 2.20 37.24 24.39
CA ILE A 40 1.12 37.01 25.34
C ILE A 40 1.78 37.02 26.73
N ALA A 41 1.18 37.75 27.66
CA ALA A 41 1.59 37.77 29.05
C ALA A 41 0.43 37.20 29.88
N VAL A 42 0.72 36.13 30.62
CA VAL A 42 -0.19 35.55 31.62
C VAL A 42 0.53 35.61 32.95
N HIS A 43 -0.15 36.11 33.98
CA HIS A 43 0.42 36.19 35.33
C HIS A 43 0.75 34.76 35.84
N PRO A 44 1.95 34.50 36.39
CA PRO A 44 2.39 33.16 36.79
C PRO A 44 1.39 32.44 37.72
N ASP A 45 0.86 33.17 38.71
CA ASP A 45 -0.03 32.62 39.73
C ASP A 45 -1.40 32.17 39.20
N TYR A 46 -1.76 32.57 37.97
CA TYR A 46 -3.06 32.30 37.36
C TYR A 46 -2.96 31.42 36.11
N GLN A 47 -1.84 30.72 35.90
CA GLN A 47 -1.68 29.72 34.83
C GLN A 47 -2.55 28.48 35.08
N GLY A 48 -3.87 28.62 34.91
CA GLY A 48 -4.87 27.57 35.14
C GLY A 48 -6.25 28.07 35.61
N ALA A 49 -6.38 29.33 36.03
CA ALA A 49 -7.62 29.91 36.54
C ALA A 49 -8.18 30.99 35.60
N ILE A 50 -9.46 30.87 35.25
CA ILE A 50 -10.22 31.90 34.52
C ILE A 50 -10.89 32.78 35.57
N SER A 51 -10.18 33.77 36.13
CA SER A 51 -10.82 34.80 36.96
C SER A 51 -10.04 36.11 36.92
N LEU A 52 -10.29 36.87 35.86
CA LEU A 52 -9.87 38.28 35.70
C LEU A 52 -11.07 39.05 35.11
N LEU A 53 -12.22 39.02 35.79
CA LEU A 53 -13.45 39.68 35.32
C LEU A 53 -14.03 40.71 36.30
N GLU A 54 -13.30 41.07 37.37
CA GLU A 54 -13.78 42.08 38.32
C GLU A 54 -12.71 43.14 38.57
N GLU A 55 -12.53 44.06 37.62
CA GLU A 55 -11.92 45.34 37.93
C GLU A 55 -12.77 46.48 37.34
N MET A 56 -13.48 47.19 38.21
CA MET A 56 -14.26 48.37 37.82
C MET A 56 -13.38 49.60 37.85
N LEU A 57 -12.87 49.99 36.68
CA LEU A 57 -12.09 51.22 36.52
C LEU A 57 -13.05 52.43 36.41
N SER A 58 -12.90 53.40 37.31
CA SER A 58 -13.67 54.65 37.29
C SER A 58 -12.91 55.78 36.57
N PRO A 59 -13.56 56.56 35.68
CA PRO A 59 -12.88 57.64 34.95
C PRO A 59 -12.58 58.85 35.85
N ARG A 60 -11.38 59.45 35.68
CA ARG A 60 -11.06 60.80 36.20
C ARG A 60 -11.45 61.88 35.19
N LYS A 61 -11.84 63.07 35.67
CA LYS A 61 -12.68 64.05 34.95
C LYS A 61 -12.00 64.89 33.86
N ASP A 62 -10.67 64.94 33.77
CA ASP A 62 -9.97 65.96 32.93
C ASP A 62 -8.89 65.42 31.97
N LEU A 63 -8.86 64.11 31.69
CA LEU A 63 -7.91 63.49 30.76
C LEU A 63 -8.66 62.56 29.79
N PRO A 64 -8.23 62.41 28.52
CA PRO A 64 -8.75 61.36 27.67
C PRO A 64 -8.59 60.01 28.40
N PRO A 65 -9.62 59.15 28.40
CA PRO A 65 -9.58 57.93 29.17
C PRO A 65 -8.43 57.04 28.65
N LEU A 66 -7.63 56.51 29.58
CA LEU A 66 -6.52 55.62 29.25
C LEU A 66 -7.01 54.36 28.52
N LEU A 67 -8.25 53.95 28.80
CA LEU A 67 -8.91 52.80 28.21
C LEU A 67 -10.14 53.23 27.43
N LEU A 68 -10.27 52.71 26.22
CA LEU A 68 -11.49 52.75 25.43
C LEU A 68 -12.12 51.36 25.46
N LYS A 69 -13.45 51.27 25.37
CA LYS A 69 -14.09 49.96 25.25
C LYS A 69 -13.75 49.39 23.87
N LEU A 70 -13.47 48.09 23.81
CA LEU A 70 -13.06 47.44 22.56
C LEU A 70 -14.10 47.62 21.44
N ASN A 71 -15.39 47.64 21.80
CA ASN A 71 -16.50 47.81 20.85
C ASN A 71 -16.57 49.21 20.23
N GLU A 72 -15.93 50.21 20.84
CA GLU A 72 -15.93 51.59 20.34
C GLU A 72 -14.93 51.79 19.20
N ARG A 73 -14.05 50.81 18.97
CA ARG A 73 -13.08 50.83 17.87
C ARG A 73 -13.53 49.90 16.75
N PRO A 74 -13.67 50.38 15.50
CA PRO A 74 -13.97 49.50 14.37
C PRO A 74 -12.83 48.51 14.14
N THR A 75 -13.18 47.26 13.85
CA THR A 75 -12.21 46.20 13.54
C THR A 75 -11.69 46.36 12.12
N GLU A 76 -10.37 46.32 11.97
CA GLU A 76 -9.72 46.25 10.66
C GLU A 76 -10.00 44.89 10.00
N LYS A 77 -10.12 44.86 8.67
CA LYS A 77 -10.24 43.60 7.93
C LYS A 77 -8.90 42.88 7.92
N LEU A 78 -8.86 41.71 8.56
CA LEU A 78 -7.69 40.84 8.64
C LEU A 78 -8.03 39.48 8.05
N ASP A 79 -7.13 38.93 7.24
CA ASP A 79 -7.25 37.60 6.65
C ASP A 79 -6.69 36.51 7.59
N TYR A 80 -5.65 36.84 8.37
CA TYR A 80 -5.01 35.89 9.28
C TYR A 80 -4.48 36.52 10.58
N LEU A 81 -4.33 35.68 11.60
CA LEU A 81 -3.49 35.95 12.78
C LEU A 81 -2.29 35.03 12.79
N GLY A 82 -1.13 35.59 13.09
CA GLY A 82 0.13 34.85 13.16
C GLY A 82 0.85 35.04 14.48
N VAL A 83 1.56 33.99 14.91
CA VAL A 83 2.41 33.99 16.09
C VAL A 83 3.81 33.55 15.71
N SER A 84 4.82 34.08 16.40
CA SER A 84 6.21 33.63 16.27
C SER A 84 6.81 33.51 17.65
N TYR A 85 7.19 32.30 18.06
CA TYR A 85 7.69 32.02 19.40
C TYR A 85 8.75 30.90 19.39
N GLY A 86 9.51 30.76 20.47
CA GLY A 86 10.44 29.65 20.66
C GLY A 86 9.70 28.34 20.99
N LEU A 87 9.95 27.29 20.23
CA LEU A 87 9.17 26.06 20.28
C LEU A 87 9.33 25.34 21.63
N THR A 88 8.30 25.38 22.46
CA THR A 88 8.16 24.57 23.67
C THR A 88 6.87 23.73 23.64
N SER A 89 6.88 22.60 24.34
CA SER A 89 5.71 21.69 24.42
C SER A 89 4.46 22.38 24.98
N GLN A 90 4.64 23.30 25.93
CA GLN A 90 3.54 24.03 26.57
C GLN A 90 2.90 25.03 25.59
N LEU A 91 3.73 25.88 24.95
CA LEU A 91 3.24 26.86 23.99
C LEU A 91 2.65 26.20 22.74
N LEU A 92 3.25 25.11 22.24
CA LEU A 92 2.68 24.36 21.13
C LEU A 92 1.28 23.84 21.44
N LYS A 93 1.06 23.26 22.63
CA LYS A 93 -0.27 22.80 23.06
C LYS A 93 -1.24 23.97 23.21
N PHE A 94 -0.80 25.10 23.76
CA PHE A 94 -1.61 26.31 23.90
C PHE A 94 -2.12 26.81 22.54
N TRP A 95 -1.21 27.02 21.58
CA TRP A 95 -1.58 27.54 20.26
C TRP A 95 -2.41 26.56 19.44
N LYS A 96 -2.13 25.26 19.55
CA LYS A 96 -2.99 24.22 18.95
C LYS A 96 -4.39 24.22 19.53
N ARG A 97 -4.56 24.40 20.85
CA ARG A 97 -5.89 24.53 21.46
C ARG A 97 -6.62 25.79 20.98
N ALA A 98 -5.90 26.86 20.65
CA ALA A 98 -6.46 28.11 20.14
C ALA A 98 -6.82 28.09 18.64
N GLY A 99 -6.55 26.97 17.93
CA GLY A 99 -6.89 26.82 16.51
C GLY A 99 -5.76 27.14 15.52
N TYR A 100 -4.52 27.34 15.98
CA TYR A 100 -3.40 27.70 15.10
C TYR A 100 -2.79 26.46 14.43
N ALA A 101 -2.29 26.64 13.20
CA ALA A 101 -1.56 25.64 12.44
C ALA A 101 -0.09 26.05 12.24
N PRO A 102 0.89 25.15 12.47
CA PRO A 102 2.28 25.44 12.17
C PRO A 102 2.51 25.55 10.67
N VAL A 103 3.22 26.58 10.23
CA VAL A 103 3.55 26.82 8.82
C VAL A 103 5.06 26.84 8.60
N TYR A 104 5.82 27.25 9.61
CA TYR A 104 7.27 27.30 9.51
C TYR A 104 7.94 26.97 10.83
N LEU A 105 9.05 26.26 10.74
CA LEU A 105 9.94 25.98 11.87
C LEU A 105 11.39 26.21 11.41
N ARG A 106 12.10 27.08 12.11
CA ARG A 106 13.50 27.38 11.81
C ARG A 106 14.39 26.19 12.16
N GLN A 107 15.29 25.81 11.25
CA GLN A 107 16.25 24.73 11.51
C GLN A 107 17.30 25.15 12.53
N THR A 108 17.86 26.34 12.43
CA THR A 108 18.85 26.80 13.41
C THR A 108 18.16 27.23 14.71
N PRO A 109 18.53 26.64 15.87
CA PRO A 109 18.04 27.12 17.15
C PRO A 109 18.60 28.52 17.42
N ASN A 110 17.88 29.27 18.24
CA ASN A 110 18.37 30.55 18.72
C ASN A 110 19.51 30.34 19.72
N GLU A 111 20.62 31.07 19.60
CA GLU A 111 21.79 30.91 20.46
C GLU A 111 21.50 31.26 21.92
N LEU A 112 20.59 32.21 22.16
CA LEU A 112 20.22 32.66 23.52
C LEU A 112 19.36 31.65 24.28
N THR A 113 18.41 31.01 23.61
CA THR A 113 17.40 30.15 24.27
C THR A 113 17.58 28.67 23.96
N GLY A 114 18.36 28.32 22.94
CA GLY A 114 18.44 26.95 22.40
C GLY A 114 17.16 26.49 21.69
N GLU A 115 16.12 27.32 21.63
CA GLU A 115 14.82 26.97 21.08
C GLU A 115 14.73 27.33 19.59
N HIS A 116 13.99 26.52 18.84
CA HIS A 116 13.70 26.77 17.44
C HIS A 116 12.54 27.75 17.29
N SER A 117 12.69 28.78 16.46
CA SER A 117 11.60 29.71 16.17
C SER A 117 10.51 29.03 15.34
N CYS A 118 9.27 28.98 15.85
CA CYS A 118 8.11 28.43 15.17
C CYS A 118 7.12 29.54 14.83
N ILE A 119 6.64 29.53 13.57
CA ILE A 119 5.56 30.41 13.11
C ILE A 119 4.30 29.55 12.95
N MET A 120 3.22 29.97 13.61
CA MET A 120 1.90 29.37 13.44
C MET A 120 0.90 30.43 12.98
N LEU A 121 -0.03 30.04 12.12
CA LEU A 121 -1.05 30.91 11.55
C LEU A 121 -2.44 30.39 11.87
N LYS A 122 -3.42 31.30 11.92
CA LYS A 122 -4.85 31.03 12.02
C LYS A 122 -5.57 31.93 11.01
N ALA A 123 -6.35 31.33 10.11
CA ALA A 123 -7.21 32.08 9.19
C ALA A 123 -8.40 32.69 9.96
N LEU A 124 -8.82 33.91 9.62
CA LEU A 124 -9.86 34.65 10.35
C LEU A 124 -11.22 34.77 9.65
N ASN A 125 -11.35 34.37 8.38
CA ASN A 125 -12.58 34.56 7.60
C ASN A 125 -13.08 33.26 6.96
N GLU A 126 -13.23 32.19 7.76
CA GLU A 126 -13.86 30.93 7.27
C GLU A 126 -15.39 31.07 7.09
N GLU A 127 -16.01 32.13 7.64
CA GLU A 127 -17.48 32.30 7.64
C GLU A 127 -18.01 33.11 6.43
N GLU A 128 -17.15 33.85 5.72
CA GLU A 128 -17.48 34.59 4.49
C GLU A 128 -17.11 33.78 3.21
N GLU A 129 -17.16 32.45 3.27
CA GLU A 129 -17.08 31.63 2.06
C GLU A 129 -18.42 31.71 1.31
N ASP A 130 -18.55 32.74 0.46
CA ASP A 130 -19.51 32.76 -0.63
C ASP A 130 -19.38 31.46 -1.45
N VAL A 131 -20.53 30.83 -1.70
CA VAL A 131 -20.73 29.50 -2.32
C VAL A 131 -20.10 29.37 -3.73
N GLU A 132 -19.65 30.47 -4.34
CA GLU A 132 -19.23 30.52 -5.74
C GLU A 132 -17.71 30.41 -5.97
N SER A 133 -16.87 30.51 -4.94
CA SER A 133 -15.44 30.25 -5.08
C SER A 133 -14.86 29.63 -3.81
N PRO A 134 -14.64 28.31 -3.75
CA PRO A 134 -13.83 27.74 -2.69
C PRO A 134 -12.42 28.29 -2.92
N ARG A 135 -12.06 29.37 -2.21
CA ARG A 135 -10.64 29.68 -2.04
C ARG A 135 -10.09 28.43 -1.39
N GLU A 136 -9.36 27.61 -2.15
CA GLU A 136 -8.66 26.45 -1.59
C GLU A 136 -8.02 26.93 -0.30
N ASN A 137 -8.36 26.29 0.82
CA ASN A 137 -7.97 26.77 2.13
C ASN A 137 -6.44 26.87 2.16
N TRP A 138 -5.91 28.07 1.91
CA TRP A 138 -4.48 28.29 1.65
C TRP A 138 -3.67 27.80 2.85
N LEU A 139 -4.23 27.94 4.05
CA LEU A 139 -3.66 27.43 5.29
C LEU A 139 -3.53 25.90 5.28
N LEU A 140 -4.49 25.18 4.71
CA LEU A 140 -4.42 23.72 4.49
C LEU A 140 -3.30 23.36 3.51
N ALA A 141 -3.10 24.14 2.44
CA ALA A 141 -2.00 23.94 1.49
C ALA A 141 -0.63 24.15 2.18
N PHE A 142 -0.46 25.24 2.93
CA PHE A 142 0.74 25.48 3.74
C PHE A 142 0.96 24.39 4.78
N TRP A 143 -0.10 23.89 5.42
CA TRP A 143 -0.02 22.80 6.38
C TRP A 143 0.44 21.49 5.73
N LYS A 144 -0.12 21.13 4.57
CA LYS A 144 0.26 19.94 3.78
C LYS A 144 1.74 20.01 3.41
N ASP A 145 2.20 21.17 2.95
CA ASP A 145 3.58 21.39 2.54
C ASP A 145 4.55 21.42 3.74
N PHE A 146 4.20 22.14 4.81
CA PHE A 146 4.95 22.14 6.08
C PHE A 146 5.13 20.72 6.61
N ARG A 147 4.07 19.90 6.62
CA ARG A 147 4.14 18.52 7.09
C ARG A 147 5.11 17.69 6.25
N ARG A 148 5.07 17.82 4.91
CA ARG A 148 6.01 17.12 4.02
C ARG A 148 7.46 17.54 4.30
N ARG A 149 7.72 18.85 4.37
CA ARG A 149 9.05 19.39 4.66
C ARG A 149 9.54 18.97 6.05
N PHE A 150 8.68 19.03 7.05
CA PHE A 150 9.00 18.64 8.42
C PHE A 150 9.40 17.17 8.49
N LEU A 151 8.66 16.26 7.84
CA LEU A 151 9.01 14.84 7.79
C LEU A 151 10.39 14.59 7.19
N SER A 152 10.77 15.32 6.14
CA SER A 152 12.11 15.23 5.54
C SER A 152 13.20 15.85 6.42
N LEU A 153 12.87 16.84 7.25
CA LEU A 153 13.82 17.55 8.11
C LEU A 153 14.06 16.86 9.47
N LEU A 154 13.23 15.88 9.84
CA LEU A 154 13.32 15.15 11.12
C LEU A 154 14.64 14.40 11.32
N SER A 155 15.27 13.94 10.24
CA SER A 155 16.55 13.22 10.28
C SER A 155 17.75 14.14 10.46
N TYR A 156 17.60 15.43 10.17
CA TYR A 156 18.66 16.42 10.24
C TYR A 156 18.66 17.12 11.61
N GLN A 157 18.54 18.45 11.62
CA GLN A 157 18.62 19.27 12.83
C GLN A 157 17.50 19.00 13.84
N PHE A 158 16.39 18.40 13.40
CA PHE A 158 15.24 18.05 14.25
C PHE A 158 15.33 16.63 14.85
N ASN A 159 16.44 15.91 14.65
CA ASN A 159 16.70 14.65 15.34
C ASN A 159 16.80 14.88 16.86
N SER A 160 17.34 16.02 17.29
CA SER A 160 17.44 16.37 18.72
C SER A 160 16.09 16.47 19.45
N PHE A 161 14.97 16.62 18.74
CA PHE A 161 13.67 16.75 19.38
C PHE A 161 13.18 15.43 20.00
N PRO A 162 12.52 15.48 21.17
CA PRO A 162 11.80 14.32 21.67
C PRO A 162 10.69 13.89 20.69
N PRO A 163 10.51 12.57 20.42
CA PRO A 163 9.47 12.04 19.54
C PRO A 163 8.07 12.51 19.94
N SER A 164 7.82 12.70 21.24
CA SER A 164 6.56 13.23 21.75
C SER A 164 6.27 14.65 21.24
N VAL A 165 7.29 15.52 21.17
CA VAL A 165 7.15 16.89 20.63
C VAL A 165 6.95 16.84 19.13
N ALA A 166 7.74 16.04 18.41
CA ALA A 166 7.63 15.91 16.96
C ALA A 166 6.27 15.34 16.53
N LEU A 167 5.73 14.34 17.25
CA LEU A 167 4.35 13.87 17.07
C LEU A 167 3.33 14.97 17.33
N ASN A 168 3.50 15.70 18.43
CA ASN A 168 2.63 16.82 18.75
C ASN A 168 2.68 17.90 17.69
N ILE A 169 3.78 18.11 16.95
CA ILE A 169 3.85 19.03 15.82
C ILE A 169 3.04 18.49 14.64
N LEU A 170 3.24 17.22 14.28
CA LEU A 170 2.57 16.56 13.14
C LEU A 170 1.05 16.42 13.29
N GLN A 171 0.55 16.27 14.52
CA GLN A 171 -0.87 16.08 14.78
C GLN A 171 -1.57 17.43 15.01
N ASN A 172 -2.41 17.88 14.09
CA ASN A 172 -3.26 19.05 14.29
C ASN A 172 -4.73 18.68 14.08
N LYS A 173 -5.51 18.62 15.17
CA LYS A 173 -6.93 18.24 15.13
C LYS A 173 -7.80 19.27 14.41
N ASN A 174 -7.36 20.52 14.39
CA ASN A 174 -8.14 21.62 13.80
C ASN A 174 -8.08 21.61 12.26
N MET A 175 -7.08 20.95 11.68
CA MET A 175 -6.93 20.84 10.23
C MET A 175 -7.51 19.50 9.78
N LYS A 176 -8.74 19.53 9.24
CA LYS A 176 -9.39 18.36 8.64
C LYS A 176 -8.54 17.90 7.46
N GLN A 177 -7.82 16.81 7.67
CA GLN A 177 -7.00 16.23 6.62
C GLN A 177 -7.90 15.44 5.67
N GLU A 178 -7.91 15.82 4.40
CA GLU A 178 -8.56 15.01 3.36
C GLU A 178 -7.97 13.61 3.38
N LEU A 179 -8.85 12.61 3.40
CA LEU A 179 -8.47 11.22 3.26
C LEU A 179 -7.90 11.04 1.84
N LYS A 180 -6.57 10.97 1.74
CA LYS A 180 -5.94 10.58 0.48
C LYS A 180 -6.38 9.17 0.10
N PRO A 181 -6.47 8.86 -1.21
CA PRO A 181 -6.76 7.51 -1.67
C PRO A 181 -5.75 6.54 -1.04
N ARG A 182 -6.26 5.37 -0.65
CA ARG A 182 -5.47 4.29 -0.05
C ARG A 182 -4.33 3.91 -1.01
N LEU A 183 -3.17 3.58 -0.44
CA LEU A 183 -1.98 3.15 -1.18
C LEU A 183 -2.34 2.09 -2.23
N ASN A 184 -2.02 2.36 -3.49
CA ASN A 184 -2.26 1.42 -4.58
C ASN A 184 -1.09 0.43 -4.74
N ARG A 185 -1.33 -0.73 -5.36
CA ARG A 185 -0.30 -1.75 -5.62
C ARG A 185 0.90 -1.18 -6.38
N SER A 186 0.67 -0.38 -7.42
CA SER A 186 1.75 0.22 -8.20
C SER A 186 2.62 1.18 -7.36
N GLU A 187 2.00 1.93 -6.43
CA GLU A 187 2.73 2.80 -5.51
C GLU A 187 3.56 1.99 -4.50
N LEU A 188 3.03 0.85 -4.04
CA LEU A 188 3.75 -0.08 -3.16
C LEU A 188 4.96 -0.69 -3.87
N GLU A 189 4.79 -1.20 -5.10
CA GLU A 189 5.86 -1.80 -5.90
C GLU A 189 6.95 -0.78 -6.30
N THR A 190 6.60 0.51 -6.38
CA THR A 190 7.58 1.59 -6.62
C THR A 190 8.50 1.81 -5.41
N LYS A 191 8.02 1.52 -4.20
CA LYS A 191 8.74 1.80 -2.95
C LYS A 191 9.39 0.56 -2.33
N PHE A 192 8.81 -0.62 -2.54
CA PHE A 192 9.24 -1.88 -1.92
C PHE A 192 9.38 -2.96 -2.99
N THR A 193 10.49 -3.67 -2.96
CA THR A 193 10.65 -4.88 -3.78
C THR A 193 9.93 -6.07 -3.14
N PRO A 194 9.60 -7.13 -3.91
CA PRO A 194 9.03 -8.35 -3.35
C PRO A 194 9.92 -8.99 -2.26
N TYR A 195 11.24 -8.80 -2.34
CA TYR A 195 12.19 -9.29 -1.33
C TYR A 195 12.10 -8.50 -0.02
N ASP A 196 11.84 -7.20 -0.09
CA ASP A 196 11.67 -6.35 1.10
C ASP A 196 10.39 -6.73 1.86
N LEU A 197 9.31 -7.00 1.13
CA LEU A 197 8.07 -7.51 1.72
C LEU A 197 8.30 -8.84 2.44
N LYS A 198 9.08 -9.73 1.85
CA LYS A 198 9.47 -11.00 2.48
C LYS A 198 10.33 -10.78 3.73
N ARG A 199 11.27 -9.83 3.72
CA ARG A 199 12.08 -9.46 4.91
C ARG A 199 11.21 -8.94 6.05
N LEU A 200 10.24 -8.07 5.74
CA LEU A 200 9.26 -7.58 6.70
C LEU A 200 8.42 -8.73 7.29
N GLU A 201 8.01 -9.67 6.45
CA GLU A 201 7.30 -10.88 6.89
C GLU A 201 8.17 -11.76 7.81
N MET A 202 9.45 -11.97 7.47
CA MET A 202 10.38 -12.73 8.32
C MET A 202 10.57 -12.09 9.70
N TYR A 203 10.72 -10.76 9.74
CA TYR A 203 10.79 -10.01 11.01
C TYR A 203 9.48 -10.12 11.79
N SER A 204 8.34 -10.01 11.11
CA SER A 204 7.02 -10.17 11.72
C SER A 204 6.84 -11.56 12.34
N ARG A 205 7.55 -12.58 11.87
CA ARG A 205 7.55 -13.94 12.44
C ARG A 205 8.62 -14.17 13.50
N ASN A 206 9.32 -13.12 13.94
CA ASN A 206 10.43 -13.16 14.89
C ASN A 206 11.59 -14.06 14.43
N MET A 207 11.78 -14.25 13.12
CA MET A 207 12.86 -15.07 12.57
C MET A 207 14.17 -14.29 12.37
N VAL A 208 14.10 -12.96 12.36
CA VAL A 208 15.23 -12.08 12.09
C VAL A 208 15.20 -10.87 13.02
N ASP A 209 16.37 -10.29 13.27
CA ASP A 209 16.54 -9.05 14.00
C ASP A 209 16.07 -7.83 13.23
N TYR A 210 15.75 -6.76 13.96
CA TYR A 210 15.20 -5.53 13.39
C TYR A 210 16.18 -4.79 12.47
N HIS A 211 17.48 -5.01 12.61
CA HIS A 211 18.50 -4.42 11.74
C HIS A 211 18.28 -4.78 10.26
N LEU A 212 17.69 -5.95 9.97
CA LEU A 212 17.37 -6.36 8.60
C LEU A 212 16.16 -5.60 8.02
N ILE A 213 15.45 -4.76 8.77
CA ILE A 213 14.32 -4.00 8.21
C ILE A 213 14.49 -2.48 8.35
N MET A 214 15.60 -2.02 8.95
CA MET A 214 15.83 -0.60 9.23
C MET A 214 15.83 0.27 7.98
N ASP A 215 16.34 -0.25 6.86
CA ASP A 215 16.33 0.41 5.54
C ASP A 215 14.92 0.70 5.02
N MET A 216 13.94 -0.11 5.40
CA MET A 216 12.55 0.03 4.94
C MET A 216 11.70 0.94 5.86
N LEU A 217 12.16 1.20 7.08
CA LEU A 217 11.41 2.01 8.07
C LEU A 217 11.16 3.45 7.66
N PRO A 218 12.13 4.20 7.07
CA PRO A 218 11.88 5.58 6.68
C PRO A 218 10.72 5.68 5.68
N SER A 219 10.69 4.78 4.70
CA SER A 219 9.60 4.69 3.71
C SER A 219 8.25 4.38 4.37
N ILE A 220 8.20 3.38 5.28
CA ILE A 220 6.98 3.04 6.01
C ILE A 220 6.50 4.22 6.86
N SER A 221 7.41 4.88 7.59
CA SER A 221 7.10 6.04 8.42
C SER A 221 6.57 7.21 7.58
N GLN A 222 7.16 7.49 6.41
CA GLN A 222 6.65 8.51 5.51
C GLN A 222 5.23 8.20 5.04
N LEU A 223 4.95 6.96 4.61
CA LEU A 223 3.61 6.56 4.18
C LEU A 223 2.59 6.68 5.32
N TYR A 224 2.97 6.30 6.54
CA TYR A 224 2.14 6.43 7.74
C TYR A 224 1.82 7.89 8.05
N PHE A 225 2.87 8.71 8.22
CA PHE A 225 2.73 10.12 8.55
C PHE A 225 2.34 10.99 7.36
N LEU A 226 2.05 10.45 6.18
CA LEU A 226 1.36 11.16 5.09
C LEU A 226 -0.11 10.70 4.94
N ASN A 227 -0.61 9.87 5.87
CA ASN A 227 -1.92 9.24 5.86
C ASN A 227 -2.18 8.41 4.57
N GLN A 228 -1.14 7.82 3.98
CA GLN A 228 -1.27 6.97 2.79
C GLN A 228 -1.56 5.50 3.16
N LEU A 229 -1.17 5.08 4.37
CA LEU A 229 -1.45 3.73 4.89
C LEU A 229 -2.91 3.53 5.36
N GLY A 230 -3.79 4.52 5.16
CA GLY A 230 -5.21 4.42 5.56
C GLY A 230 -5.41 4.36 7.07
N ASP A 231 -6.42 3.60 7.51
CA ASP A 231 -6.96 3.60 8.89
C ASP A 231 -6.14 2.75 9.88
N ILE A 232 -4.80 2.74 9.79
CA ILE A 232 -3.99 2.08 10.82
C ILE A 232 -3.96 2.96 12.06
N SER A 233 -4.78 2.62 13.07
CA SER A 233 -4.66 3.24 14.39
C SER A 233 -3.47 2.64 15.15
N LEU A 234 -2.38 3.40 15.25
CA LEU A 234 -1.26 3.10 16.14
C LEU A 234 -1.47 3.78 17.49
N SER A 235 -0.99 3.14 18.56
CA SER A 235 -0.86 3.80 19.86
C SER A 235 0.10 5.00 19.75
N VAL A 236 -0.01 5.96 20.66
CA VAL A 236 0.89 7.12 20.74
C VAL A 236 2.34 6.65 20.89
N ALA A 237 2.60 5.64 21.73
CA ALA A 237 3.93 5.06 21.91
C ALA A 237 4.44 4.36 20.65
N GLN A 238 3.57 3.64 19.92
CA GLN A 238 3.91 3.01 18.64
C GLN A 238 4.23 4.04 17.56
N SER A 239 3.47 5.13 17.51
CA SER A 239 3.72 6.25 16.59
C SER A 239 5.03 6.96 16.93
N ALA A 240 5.32 7.15 18.23
CA ALA A 240 6.54 7.80 18.70
C ALA A 240 7.77 6.97 18.32
N LEU A 241 7.66 5.65 18.49
CA LEU A 241 8.70 4.70 18.11
C LEU A 241 8.95 4.69 16.59
N LEU A 242 7.89 4.68 15.79
CA LEU A 242 7.98 4.74 14.33
C LEU A 242 8.61 6.05 13.82
N LEU A 243 8.30 7.16 14.48
CA LEU A 243 8.88 8.47 14.22
C LEU A 243 10.37 8.50 14.59
N GLY A 244 10.68 8.02 15.80
CA GLY A 244 12.03 8.04 16.37
C GLY A 244 13.02 7.18 15.58
N VAL A 245 12.67 5.91 15.33
CA VAL A 245 13.54 4.99 14.58
C VAL A 245 13.52 5.31 13.09
N GLY A 246 12.33 5.54 12.51
CA GLY A 246 12.18 5.64 11.07
C GLY A 246 12.55 7.00 10.48
N LEU A 247 12.21 8.11 11.15
CA LEU A 247 12.39 9.47 10.60
C LEU A 247 13.46 10.29 11.33
N GLN A 248 13.63 10.10 12.64
CA GLN A 248 14.70 10.77 13.38
C GLN A 248 16.01 9.96 13.41
N HIS A 249 15.97 8.66 13.05
CA HIS A 249 17.12 7.75 13.08
C HIS A 249 17.80 7.66 14.46
N LYS A 250 17.01 7.70 15.53
CA LYS A 250 17.50 7.50 16.89
C LYS A 250 17.78 6.03 17.17
N SER A 251 18.76 5.78 18.02
CA SER A 251 19.00 4.43 18.53
C SER A 251 17.90 4.00 19.51
N VAL A 252 17.71 2.69 19.67
CA VAL A 252 16.73 2.14 20.63
C VAL A 252 17.06 2.60 22.06
N ASP A 253 18.34 2.69 22.41
CA ASP A 253 18.79 3.14 23.74
C ASP A 253 18.45 4.63 24.02
N GLN A 254 18.48 5.48 22.99
CA GLN A 254 18.05 6.87 23.11
C GLN A 254 16.55 6.95 23.32
N LEU A 255 15.79 6.13 22.59
CA LEU A 255 14.33 6.09 22.70
C LEU A 255 13.86 5.51 24.04
N GLU A 256 14.60 4.56 24.62
CA GLU A 256 14.35 4.04 25.97
C GLU A 256 14.35 5.16 27.02
N LYS A 257 15.31 6.09 26.93
CA LYS A 257 15.43 7.25 27.85
C LYS A 257 14.37 8.33 27.61
N GLU A 258 13.89 8.48 26.37
CA GLU A 258 12.95 9.54 26.02
C GLU A 258 11.47 9.12 26.17
N ILE A 259 11.19 7.83 26.02
CA ILE A 259 9.85 7.24 26.13
C ILE A 259 9.63 6.66 27.55
N ASP A 260 10.68 6.56 28.37
CA ASP A 260 10.66 5.97 29.72
C ASP A 260 10.11 4.53 29.74
N LEU A 261 10.43 3.75 28.71
CA LEU A 261 10.01 2.35 28.57
C LEU A 261 11.22 1.44 28.34
N PRO A 262 11.27 0.25 28.99
CA PRO A 262 12.36 -0.70 28.79
C PRO A 262 12.53 -1.11 27.32
N SER A 263 13.77 -1.28 26.88
CA SER A 263 14.11 -1.68 25.50
C SER A 263 13.38 -2.94 25.01
N SER A 264 13.18 -3.94 25.88
CA SER A 264 12.43 -5.16 25.54
C SER A 264 10.96 -4.90 25.19
N GLN A 265 10.32 -3.96 25.90
CA GLN A 265 8.94 -3.56 25.64
C GLN A 265 8.84 -2.73 24.36
N LEU A 266 9.80 -1.83 24.11
CA LEU A 266 9.88 -1.06 22.87
C LEU A 266 9.97 -1.98 21.65
N MET A 267 10.84 -2.99 21.70
CA MET A 267 10.96 -3.97 20.60
C MET A 267 9.69 -4.82 20.45
N GLY A 268 9.01 -5.16 21.54
CA GLY A 268 7.70 -5.83 21.49
C GLY A 268 6.62 -4.96 20.81
N LEU A 269 6.57 -3.66 21.12
CA LEU A 269 5.67 -2.71 20.47
C LEU A 269 5.99 -2.50 18.99
N PHE A 270 7.28 -2.45 18.66
CA PHE A 270 7.77 -2.36 17.29
C PHE A 270 7.38 -3.58 16.46
N ASN A 271 7.54 -4.79 17.01
CA ASN A 271 7.13 -6.02 16.34
C ASN A 271 5.62 -6.04 16.06
N ARG A 272 4.80 -5.63 17.03
CA ARG A 272 3.34 -5.48 16.85
C ARG A 272 3.00 -4.45 15.76
N LEU A 273 3.77 -3.38 15.66
CA LEU A 273 3.62 -2.37 14.60
C LEU A 273 3.91 -2.98 13.23
N ILE A 274 5.06 -3.65 13.06
CA ILE A 274 5.44 -4.24 11.78
C ILE A 274 4.43 -5.32 11.35
N ARG A 275 3.90 -6.13 12.28
CA ARG A 275 2.80 -7.07 11.98
C ARG A 275 1.58 -6.37 11.37
N LYS A 276 1.15 -5.23 11.91
CA LYS A 276 0.04 -4.45 11.36
C LYS A 276 0.35 -3.92 9.94
N VAL A 277 1.58 -3.46 9.72
CA VAL A 277 2.03 -2.97 8.40
C VAL A 277 2.06 -4.11 7.38
N VAL A 278 2.61 -5.26 7.74
CA VAL A 278 2.65 -6.46 6.87
C VAL A 278 1.23 -6.94 6.53
N GLN A 279 0.32 -6.97 7.51
CA GLN A 279 -1.08 -7.31 7.26
C GLN A 279 -1.73 -6.35 6.25
N LEU A 280 -1.47 -5.04 6.37
CA LEU A 280 -1.99 -4.07 5.40
C LEU A 280 -1.41 -4.29 4.00
N PHE A 281 -0.09 -4.49 3.88
CA PHE A 281 0.54 -4.75 2.59
C PHE A 281 0.00 -6.03 1.94
N ASN A 282 -0.17 -7.11 2.71
CA ASN A 282 -0.77 -8.33 2.20
C ASN A 282 -2.22 -8.11 1.73
N ASN A 283 -3.05 -7.40 2.51
CA ASN A 283 -4.41 -7.07 2.10
C ASN A 283 -4.47 -6.25 0.80
N ILE A 284 -3.52 -5.34 0.57
CA ILE A 284 -3.44 -4.56 -0.68
C ILE A 284 -3.07 -5.47 -1.85
N LEU A 285 -2.11 -6.37 -1.67
CA LEU A 285 -1.69 -7.31 -2.70
C LEU A 285 -2.78 -8.32 -3.03
N GLU A 286 -3.47 -8.85 -2.01
CA GLU A 286 -4.59 -9.78 -2.15
C GLU A 286 -5.72 -9.13 -2.95
N LYS A 287 -6.16 -7.91 -2.59
CA LYS A 287 -7.18 -7.17 -3.34
C LYS A 287 -6.81 -6.93 -4.79
N ALA A 288 -5.55 -6.55 -5.04
CA ALA A 288 -5.10 -6.34 -6.41
C ALA A 288 -5.04 -7.64 -7.23
N VAL A 289 -4.78 -8.78 -6.60
CA VAL A 289 -4.86 -10.10 -7.26
C VAL A 289 -6.31 -10.49 -7.49
N GLU A 290 -7.22 -10.25 -6.55
CA GLU A 290 -8.66 -10.46 -6.72
C GLU A 290 -9.21 -9.66 -7.90
N GLU A 291 -8.89 -8.36 -7.99
CA GLU A 291 -9.29 -7.50 -9.11
C GLU A 291 -8.78 -8.03 -10.47
N GLN A 292 -7.53 -8.52 -10.52
CA GLN A 292 -6.97 -9.16 -11.72
C GLN A 292 -7.66 -10.48 -12.06
N MET A 293 -8.03 -11.30 -11.06
CA MET A 293 -8.73 -12.56 -11.27
C MET A 293 -10.19 -12.36 -11.71
N ILE A 294 -10.85 -11.29 -11.27
CA ILE A 294 -12.24 -10.95 -11.63
C ILE A 294 -12.34 -10.40 -13.06
N THR A 295 -11.25 -9.92 -13.67
CA THR A 295 -11.13 -9.81 -15.13
C THR A 295 -11.01 -11.19 -15.80
N ALA A 296 -11.82 -12.15 -15.35
CA ALA A 296 -12.13 -13.36 -16.07
C ALA A 296 -12.67 -12.91 -17.43
N LYS A 297 -11.92 -13.24 -18.49
CA LYS A 297 -12.37 -13.17 -19.88
C LYS A 297 -13.87 -13.50 -19.92
N GLU A 298 -14.69 -12.62 -20.49
CA GLU A 298 -16.00 -13.04 -20.95
C GLU A 298 -15.79 -14.25 -21.85
N ILE A 299 -16.10 -15.44 -21.32
CA ILE A 299 -16.17 -16.65 -22.13
C ILE A 299 -17.44 -16.44 -22.92
N VAL A 300 -17.32 -15.75 -24.06
CA VAL A 300 -18.36 -15.72 -25.07
C VAL A 300 -18.48 -17.16 -25.54
N MET A 301 -19.46 -17.87 -24.98
CA MET A 301 -19.86 -19.19 -25.45
C MET A 301 -20.51 -18.99 -26.81
N GLU A 302 -19.68 -18.85 -27.84
CA GLU A 302 -20.17 -18.85 -29.22
C GLU A 302 -20.83 -20.22 -29.45
N PRO A 303 -22.11 -20.26 -29.85
CA PRO A 303 -22.76 -21.51 -30.16
C PRO A 303 -21.97 -22.20 -31.27
N THR A 304 -21.57 -23.44 -31.03
CA THR A 304 -20.89 -24.24 -32.04
C THR A 304 -21.77 -24.31 -33.29
N ILE A 305 -21.19 -24.03 -34.46
CA ILE A 305 -21.92 -23.95 -35.74
C ILE A 305 -22.63 -25.27 -36.06
N LYS A 306 -22.09 -26.39 -35.55
CA LYS A 306 -22.69 -27.72 -35.60
C LYS A 306 -23.21 -28.11 -34.24
N SER A 307 -24.37 -28.77 -34.23
CA SER A 307 -24.92 -29.35 -33.01
C SER A 307 -24.15 -30.63 -32.65
N LEU A 308 -24.05 -30.96 -31.36
CA LEU A 308 -23.38 -32.19 -30.90
C LEU A 308 -23.94 -33.45 -31.59
N SER A 309 -25.23 -33.45 -31.90
CA SER A 309 -25.88 -34.54 -32.64
C SER A 309 -25.41 -34.65 -34.08
N GLU A 310 -25.18 -33.52 -34.78
CA GLU A 310 -24.69 -33.53 -36.15
C GLU A 310 -23.24 -34.05 -36.23
N ASP A 311 -22.38 -33.65 -35.29
CA ASP A 311 -20.99 -34.16 -35.21
C ASP A 311 -20.97 -35.67 -34.89
N LEU A 312 -21.85 -36.15 -34.01
CA LEU A 312 -21.97 -37.58 -33.70
C LEU A 312 -22.47 -38.39 -34.90
N GLU A 313 -23.40 -37.84 -35.69
CA GLU A 313 -23.88 -38.48 -36.92
C GLU A 313 -22.84 -38.49 -38.04
N GLU A 314 -22.05 -37.42 -38.19
CA GLU A 314 -20.94 -37.36 -39.15
C GLU A 314 -19.87 -38.40 -38.78
N ALA A 315 -19.50 -38.49 -37.51
CA ALA A 315 -18.59 -39.52 -37.01
C ALA A 315 -19.13 -40.95 -37.19
N ALA A 316 -20.44 -41.17 -36.98
CA ALA A 316 -21.08 -42.46 -37.21
C ALA A 316 -21.07 -42.87 -38.70
N LYS A 317 -21.31 -41.91 -39.61
CA LYS A 317 -21.26 -42.14 -41.06
C LYS A 317 -19.83 -42.46 -41.52
N GLU A 318 -18.83 -41.73 -41.02
CA GLU A 318 -17.42 -42.03 -41.29
C GLU A 318 -17.03 -43.43 -40.81
N PHE A 319 -17.47 -43.82 -39.60
CA PHE A 319 -17.21 -45.15 -39.07
C PHE A 319 -17.85 -46.24 -39.92
N GLN A 320 -19.11 -46.06 -40.33
CA GLN A 320 -19.80 -47.02 -41.20
C GLN A 320 -19.15 -47.13 -42.59
N ALA A 321 -18.67 -46.02 -43.15
CA ALA A 321 -17.95 -46.03 -44.43
C ALA A 321 -16.62 -46.80 -44.32
N LYS A 322 -15.82 -46.51 -43.29
CA LYS A 322 -14.57 -47.24 -43.00
C LYS A 322 -14.85 -48.72 -42.73
N HIS A 323 -15.90 -49.03 -41.98
CA HIS A 323 -16.28 -50.40 -41.68
C HIS A 323 -16.72 -51.17 -42.94
N LYS A 324 -17.48 -50.54 -43.84
CA LYS A 324 -17.81 -51.15 -45.14
C LYS A 324 -16.56 -51.40 -45.99
N GLU A 325 -15.64 -50.45 -46.03
CA GLU A 325 -14.37 -50.58 -46.76
C GLU A 325 -13.50 -51.72 -46.18
N GLU A 326 -13.45 -51.86 -44.85
CA GLU A 326 -12.78 -52.99 -44.18
C GLU A 326 -13.46 -54.33 -44.46
N VAL A 327 -14.80 -54.38 -44.46
CA VAL A 327 -15.57 -55.58 -44.80
C VAL A 327 -15.39 -55.97 -46.27
N GLU A 328 -15.31 -55.02 -47.19
CA GLU A 328 -14.99 -55.30 -48.60
C GLU A 328 -13.57 -55.82 -48.77
N LYS A 329 -12.59 -55.24 -48.06
CA LYS A 329 -11.22 -55.78 -48.00
C LYS A 329 -11.18 -57.21 -47.44
N LEU A 330 -12.04 -57.53 -46.47
CA LEU A 330 -12.18 -58.88 -45.91
C LEU A 330 -12.84 -59.87 -46.89
N LYS A 331 -13.79 -59.42 -47.72
CA LYS A 331 -14.45 -60.27 -48.74
C LYS A 331 -13.51 -60.69 -49.88
N GLY A 332 -12.45 -59.92 -50.14
CA GLY A 332 -11.42 -60.23 -51.14
C GLY A 332 -10.29 -61.16 -50.64
N MET A 333 -10.30 -61.54 -49.37
CA MET A 333 -9.29 -62.42 -48.78
C MET A 333 -9.78 -63.88 -48.77
N ASP A 334 -8.92 -64.79 -49.24
CA ASP A 334 -9.21 -66.23 -49.29
C ASP A 334 -9.14 -66.83 -47.86
N LEU A 335 -10.30 -66.84 -47.17
CA LEU A 335 -10.47 -67.31 -45.79
C LEU A 335 -10.40 -68.83 -45.64
N THR A 336 -10.18 -69.56 -46.74
CA THR A 336 -10.05 -71.03 -46.77
C THR A 336 -8.90 -71.55 -45.90
N GLN A 337 -7.85 -70.75 -45.68
CA GLN A 337 -6.73 -71.10 -44.78
C GLN A 337 -7.10 -71.11 -43.29
N TYR A 338 -8.25 -70.52 -42.90
CA TYR A 338 -8.75 -70.48 -41.51
C TYR A 338 -9.98 -71.38 -41.29
N MET A 339 -10.45 -72.12 -42.31
CA MET A 339 -11.50 -73.12 -42.11
C MET A 339 -10.96 -74.26 -41.24
N ILE A 340 -11.55 -74.42 -40.06
CA ILE A 340 -11.38 -75.61 -39.23
C ILE A 340 -12.19 -76.72 -39.91
N ARG A 341 -11.52 -77.72 -40.49
CA ARG A 341 -12.20 -78.92 -41.02
C ARG A 341 -12.68 -79.76 -39.84
N GLY A 342 -13.99 -79.95 -39.72
CA GLY A 342 -14.61 -80.95 -38.85
C GLY A 342 -15.94 -81.37 -39.46
N ASN A 343 -16.22 -82.67 -39.46
CA ASN A 343 -17.50 -83.18 -39.95
C ASN A 343 -18.61 -82.86 -38.95
N ALA A 344 -19.85 -82.68 -39.42
CA ALA A 344 -20.99 -82.29 -38.57
C ALA A 344 -21.26 -83.27 -37.40
N GLU A 345 -20.82 -84.52 -37.53
CA GLU A 345 -20.89 -85.55 -36.49
C GLU A 345 -19.87 -85.31 -35.37
N GLU A 346 -18.61 -84.95 -35.71
CA GLU A 346 -17.55 -84.66 -34.74
C GLU A 346 -17.85 -83.40 -33.92
N TRP A 347 -18.45 -82.38 -34.54
CA TRP A 347 -18.89 -81.17 -33.84
C TRP A 347 -20.02 -81.45 -32.85
N ASN A 348 -20.96 -82.33 -33.19
CA ASN A 348 -22.08 -82.69 -32.33
C ASN A 348 -21.63 -83.50 -31.11
N ASP A 349 -20.66 -84.41 -31.26
CA ASP A 349 -20.13 -85.17 -30.12
C ASP A 349 -19.33 -84.27 -29.17
N VAL A 350 -18.56 -83.32 -29.71
CA VAL A 350 -17.81 -82.37 -28.89
C VAL A 350 -18.75 -81.38 -28.17
N LEU A 351 -19.82 -80.91 -28.83
CA LEU A 351 -20.83 -80.03 -28.20
C LEU A 351 -21.72 -80.74 -27.17
N LYS A 352 -21.94 -82.07 -27.29
CA LYS A 352 -22.63 -82.86 -26.26
C LYS A 352 -21.76 -83.12 -25.03
N THR A 353 -20.45 -83.28 -25.23
CA THR A 353 -19.49 -83.56 -24.14
C THR A 353 -19.10 -82.27 -23.39
N ALA A 354 -19.05 -81.14 -24.10
CA ALA A 354 -18.82 -79.82 -23.54
C ALA A 354 -20.16 -79.19 -23.13
N GLY A 355 -20.62 -79.44 -21.90
CA GLY A 355 -21.83 -78.80 -21.35
C GLY A 355 -21.82 -77.26 -21.47
N GLN A 356 -22.99 -76.63 -21.34
CA GLN A 356 -23.32 -75.24 -21.74
C GLN A 356 -22.37 -74.09 -21.30
N ASN A 357 -21.36 -74.34 -20.45
CA ASN A 357 -20.38 -73.36 -19.96
C ASN A 357 -18.91 -73.63 -20.37
N ALA A 358 -18.65 -74.42 -21.41
CA ALA A 358 -17.29 -74.61 -21.91
C ALA A 358 -16.80 -73.39 -22.72
N THR A 359 -15.74 -72.72 -22.27
CA THR A 359 -15.15 -71.54 -22.93
C THR A 359 -14.11 -71.88 -24.00
N ILE A 360 -13.58 -73.11 -24.02
CA ILE A 360 -12.61 -73.55 -25.03
C ILE A 360 -12.97 -74.96 -25.48
N ILE A 361 -13.18 -75.11 -26.79
CA ILE A 361 -13.50 -76.38 -27.44
C ILE A 361 -12.38 -76.67 -28.44
N SER A 362 -11.76 -77.85 -28.35
CA SER A 362 -10.67 -78.26 -29.23
C SER A 362 -11.08 -79.46 -30.07
N ILE A 363 -10.78 -79.38 -31.37
CA ILE A 363 -10.93 -80.48 -32.33
C ILE A 363 -9.53 -80.77 -32.89
N GLN A 364 -9.14 -82.03 -32.95
CA GLN A 364 -7.84 -82.42 -33.48
C GLN A 364 -7.81 -82.22 -35.00
N GLY A 365 -7.15 -81.15 -35.46
CA GLY A 365 -6.92 -80.91 -36.88
C GLY A 365 -5.90 -81.91 -37.45
N ALA A 366 -6.27 -82.64 -38.50
CA ALA A 366 -5.35 -83.49 -39.25
C ALA A 366 -4.20 -82.66 -39.87
N LYS A 367 -2.96 -83.15 -39.77
CA LYS A 367 -1.73 -82.49 -40.25
C LYS A 367 -1.84 -82.04 -41.72
N ARG A 368 -1.64 -80.75 -41.98
CA ARG A 368 -1.43 -80.20 -43.34
C ARG A 368 -0.11 -80.75 -43.93
N LYS A 369 -0.15 -81.32 -45.14
CA LYS A 369 1.05 -81.54 -45.96
C LYS A 369 1.56 -80.18 -46.44
N GLN A 370 2.85 -79.91 -46.23
CA GLN A 370 3.57 -78.80 -46.82
C GLN A 370 3.79 -79.10 -48.31
N ASP A 371 3.25 -78.28 -49.19
CA ASP A 371 3.74 -78.18 -50.57
C ASP A 371 4.58 -76.91 -50.71
N SER A 372 5.74 -77.10 -51.33
CA SER A 372 6.81 -76.13 -51.54
C SER A 372 6.61 -75.34 -52.83
N VAL A 373 6.49 -74.00 -52.77
CA VAL A 373 6.86 -73.11 -53.89
C VAL A 373 7.46 -71.78 -53.37
N GLU A 374 8.70 -71.59 -53.80
CA GLU A 374 9.57 -70.42 -54.03
C GLU A 374 9.47 -69.06 -53.30
N LYS A 375 10.68 -68.54 -53.06
CA LYS A 375 11.05 -67.28 -52.42
C LYS A 375 10.72 -66.07 -53.31
N GLY A 376 9.95 -65.12 -52.76
CA GLY A 376 9.95 -63.71 -53.16
C GLY A 376 10.05 -62.84 -51.91
N SER A 377 11.23 -62.24 -51.68
CA SER A 377 11.52 -61.41 -50.51
C SER A 377 10.92 -60.00 -50.65
N ILE A 378 10.00 -59.62 -49.76
CA ILE A 378 9.68 -58.21 -49.48
C ILE A 378 9.83 -57.97 -47.98
N GLN A 379 10.84 -57.18 -47.62
CA GLN A 379 11.10 -56.68 -46.28
C GLN A 379 10.06 -55.62 -45.90
N LEU A 380 9.36 -55.82 -44.77
CA LEU A 380 8.62 -54.76 -44.10
C LEU A 380 9.20 -54.53 -42.70
N GLN A 381 9.70 -53.31 -42.52
CA GLN A 381 10.45 -52.83 -41.37
C GLN A 381 9.59 -52.77 -40.11
N LYS A 382 10.04 -53.44 -39.04
CA LYS A 382 9.55 -53.24 -37.67
C LYS A 382 10.09 -51.92 -37.11
N LYS A 383 9.28 -50.87 -37.06
CA LYS A 383 9.56 -49.71 -36.18
C LYS A 383 9.26 -50.09 -34.74
N ARG A 384 10.33 -50.35 -33.99
CA ARG A 384 10.34 -50.51 -32.52
C ARG A 384 9.98 -49.19 -31.84
N MET A 385 8.95 -49.22 -30.98
CA MET A 385 8.71 -48.21 -29.95
C MET A 385 9.86 -48.21 -28.94
N LYS A 386 10.58 -47.09 -28.84
CA LYS A 386 11.72 -46.90 -27.93
C LYS A 386 11.22 -46.22 -26.64
N LYS A 387 11.21 -46.97 -25.53
CA LYS A 387 11.22 -46.42 -24.16
C LYS A 387 12.54 -45.67 -23.97
N ASN A 388 12.51 -44.46 -23.42
CA ASN A 388 13.71 -43.79 -22.91
C ASN A 388 13.42 -43.11 -21.55
N LYS A 389 13.90 -43.78 -20.50
CA LYS A 389 14.41 -43.29 -19.21
C LYS A 389 15.83 -43.88 -19.18
N GLU A 390 16.94 -43.25 -18.84
CA GLU A 390 17.36 -42.10 -18.04
C GLU A 390 18.83 -41.84 -18.40
N LYS A 391 19.40 -40.66 -18.07
CA LYS A 391 20.66 -40.57 -17.30
C LYS A 391 21.02 -39.14 -16.91
N LYS A 392 21.20 -38.96 -15.60
CA LYS A 392 21.88 -37.85 -14.92
C LYS A 392 23.41 -37.98 -15.05
N GLN A 393 24.09 -36.82 -14.94
CA GLN A 393 25.34 -36.48 -14.20
C GLN A 393 26.27 -35.59 -15.06
N LYS A 394 26.46 -34.31 -14.71
CA LYS A 394 27.54 -33.71 -13.86
C LYS A 394 28.97 -34.07 -14.34
N TRP A 395 29.79 -33.09 -14.75
CA TRP A 395 30.79 -32.41 -13.87
C TRP A 395 31.63 -31.29 -14.55
N THR A 396 31.85 -30.20 -13.77
CA THR A 396 33.06 -29.34 -13.56
C THR A 396 34.00 -28.92 -14.70
N LYS A 397 34.26 -27.61 -14.78
CA LYS A 397 35.39 -26.95 -14.08
C LYS A 397 35.04 -25.50 -13.76
#